data_AF-A0A9D1IY55-F1
#
_entry.id   AF-A0A9D1IY55-F1
#
_cell.length_a   1.000
_cell.length_b   1.000
_cell.length_c   1.000
_cell.angle_alpha   90.00
_cell.angle_beta   90.00
_cell.angle_gamma   90.00
#
_symmetry.space_group_name_H-M   'P 1'
#
loop_
_entity.id
_entity.type
_entity.pdbx_description
1 polymer ?
#
loop_
_entity_poly.entity_id
_entity_poly.type
_entity_poly.pdbx_seq_one_letter_code
_entity_poly.pdbx_strand_id
1 'polypeptide(L)'
;MEHEIGISYPVPRRRLLDLRRLRRAALRFLCASGALCLFINLCTGGPAWSLVVLVSLWFVWTNLLARPLVEDGLAERISRLLLSVCILVLTVELCFGGEYTGIVLPILLACTLAFLAGTAYLGRRRRLMPLLRLAAVSLLDILAAALGLLPLNLPAAVTLLALGLAALLPALFLYRRELVRELQKRLHR
;
A
#
# COMPACT_ATOMS: atom_id res chain seq x y z
N MET A 1 14.12 -47.75 -20.68
CA MET A 1 12.72 -47.32 -20.51
C MET A 1 12.77 -45.96 -19.83
N GLU A 2 12.95 -44.90 -20.63
CA GLU A 2 13.07 -43.54 -20.11
C GLU A 2 11.68 -43.01 -19.78
N HIS A 3 11.45 -42.68 -18.51
CA HIS A 3 10.20 -42.08 -18.04
C HIS A 3 10.15 -40.64 -18.56
N GLU A 4 9.32 -40.38 -19.57
CA GLU A 4 9.02 -39.02 -20.01
C GLU A 4 8.29 -38.29 -18.88
N ILE A 5 9.02 -37.42 -18.17
CA ILE A 5 8.43 -36.50 -17.20
C ILE A 5 7.61 -35.49 -18.01
N GLY A 6 6.31 -35.72 -18.12
CA GLY A 6 5.37 -34.80 -18.74
C GLY A 6 5.39 -33.46 -18.01
N ILE A 7 6.06 -32.46 -18.60
CA ILE A 7 6.13 -31.11 -18.06
C ILE A 7 4.71 -30.51 -18.14
N SER A 8 3.96 -30.63 -17.04
CA SER A 8 2.61 -30.09 -16.87
C SER A 8 2.60 -28.58 -16.55
N TYR A 9 3.62 -27.84 -17.02
CA TYR A 9 3.65 -26.39 -16.91
C TYR A 9 3.18 -25.77 -18.23
N PRO A 10 2.23 -24.82 -18.20
CA PRO A 10 1.80 -24.13 -19.40
C PRO A 10 2.99 -23.40 -20.01
N VAL A 11 3.32 -23.73 -21.26
CA VAL A 11 4.40 -23.07 -22.01
C VAL A 11 4.11 -21.55 -22.05
N PRO A 12 4.98 -20.70 -21.50
CA PRO A 12 4.70 -19.27 -21.39
C PRO A 12 4.57 -18.64 -22.79
N ARG A 13 3.40 -18.03 -23.08
CA ARG A 13 3.15 -17.30 -24.33
C ARG A 13 4.22 -16.23 -24.55
N ARG A 14 4.75 -16.10 -25.79
CA ARG A 14 5.79 -15.12 -26.17
C ARG A 14 5.49 -13.69 -25.70
N ARG A 15 4.22 -13.25 -25.79
CA ARG A 15 3.76 -11.93 -25.31
C ARG A 15 4.01 -11.68 -23.81
N LEU A 16 3.95 -12.72 -22.97
CA LEU A 16 4.25 -12.62 -21.54
C LEU A 16 5.76 -12.50 -21.27
N LEU A 17 6.59 -13.15 -22.10
CA LEU A 17 8.04 -13.04 -22.04
C LEU A 17 8.50 -11.62 -22.44
N ASP A 18 7.89 -11.02 -23.46
CA ASP A 18 8.18 -9.66 -23.91
C ASP A 18 7.78 -8.61 -22.86
N LEU A 19 6.60 -8.75 -22.24
CA LEU A 19 6.18 -7.89 -21.13
C LEU A 19 7.14 -7.99 -19.93
N ARG A 20 7.65 -9.18 -19.61
CA ARG A 20 8.66 -9.37 -18.56
C ARG A 20 10.00 -8.72 -18.92
N ARG A 21 10.41 -8.74 -20.19
CA ARG A 21 11.63 -8.06 -20.67
C ARG A 21 11.46 -6.55 -20.61
N LEU A 22 10.35 -6.02 -21.11
CA LEU A 22 10.00 -4.60 -21.05
C LEU A 22 9.95 -4.10 -19.60
N ARG A 23 9.29 -4.84 -18.71
CA ARG A 23 9.22 -4.53 -17.27
C ARG A 23 10.61 -4.48 -16.62
N ARG A 24 11.50 -5.42 -16.97
CA ARG A 24 12.89 -5.40 -16.49
C ARG A 24 13.68 -4.23 -17.02
N ALA A 25 13.50 -3.87 -18.30
CA ALA A 25 14.12 -2.68 -18.88
C ALA A 25 13.63 -1.41 -18.16
N ALA A 26 12.31 -1.26 -17.99
CA ALA A 26 11.71 -0.15 -17.26
C ALA A 26 12.23 -0.04 -15.82
N LEU A 27 12.38 -1.16 -15.10
CA LEU A 27 12.97 -1.15 -13.76
C LEU A 27 14.40 -0.62 -13.77
N ARG A 28 15.23 -1.07 -14.73
CA ARG A 28 16.61 -0.60 -14.87
C ARG A 28 16.67 0.90 -15.16
N PHE A 29 15.80 1.40 -16.03
CA PHE A 29 15.69 2.84 -16.30
C PHE A 29 15.29 3.62 -15.04
N LEU A 30 14.28 3.14 -14.30
CA LEU A 30 13.85 3.77 -13.04
C LEU A 30 14.99 3.77 -11.99
N CYS A 31 15.68 2.65 -11.82
CA CYS A 31 16.84 2.57 -10.91
C CYS A 31 17.97 3.52 -11.33
N ALA A 32 18.26 3.60 -12.63
CA ALA A 32 19.29 4.51 -13.15
C ALA A 32 18.92 5.97 -12.91
N SER A 33 17.67 6.37 -13.18
CA SER A 33 17.20 7.74 -12.88
C SER A 33 17.21 8.03 -11.38
N GLY A 34 16.82 7.08 -10.54
CA GLY A 34 16.87 7.26 -9.08
C GLY A 34 18.30 7.43 -8.56
N ALA A 35 19.25 6.64 -9.07
CA ALA A 35 20.67 6.76 -8.74
C ALA A 35 21.25 8.10 -9.19
N LEU A 36 20.87 8.58 -10.38
CA LEU A 36 21.28 9.89 -10.87
C LEU A 36 20.75 11.03 -9.98
N CYS A 37 19.48 10.99 -9.58
CA CYS A 37 18.90 12.00 -8.70
C CYS A 37 19.57 12.00 -7.31
N LEU A 38 19.89 10.82 -6.75
CA LEU A 38 20.67 10.71 -5.52
C LEU A 38 22.05 11.35 -5.69
N PHE A 39 22.76 11.01 -6.77
CA PHE A 39 24.10 11.54 -7.05
C PHE A 39 24.09 13.07 -7.13
N ILE A 40 23.14 13.64 -7.90
CA ILE A 40 22.99 15.10 -8.02
C ILE A 40 22.71 15.72 -6.65
N ASN A 41 21.81 15.13 -5.86
CA ASN A 41 21.48 15.67 -4.54
C ASN A 41 22.68 15.67 -3.58
N LEU A 42 23.51 14.62 -3.61
CA LEU A 42 24.76 14.56 -2.86
C LEU A 42 25.74 15.67 -3.31
N CYS A 43 25.82 15.95 -4.61
CA CYS A 43 26.69 17.00 -5.14
C CYS A 43 26.18 18.41 -4.82
N THR A 44 24.85 18.64 -4.81
CA THR A 44 24.27 19.97 -4.61
C THR A 44 24.20 20.41 -3.15
N GLY A 45 24.19 19.46 -2.20
CA GLY A 45 24.14 19.76 -0.77
C GLY A 45 22.91 20.61 -0.38
N GLY A 46 21.78 19.96 -0.10
CA GLY A 46 20.53 20.65 0.21
C GLY A 46 19.49 19.73 0.87
N PRO A 47 18.21 20.15 0.94
CA PRO A 47 17.14 19.30 1.44
C PRO A 47 17.04 18.02 0.59
N ALA A 48 16.66 16.90 1.19
CA ALA A 48 16.71 15.57 0.56
C ALA A 48 15.61 15.34 -0.52
N TRP A 49 15.51 16.22 -1.52
CA TRP A 49 14.54 16.14 -2.61
C TRP A 49 14.68 14.85 -3.43
N SER A 50 15.87 14.25 -3.47
CA SER A 50 16.08 12.93 -4.09
C SER A 50 15.23 11.84 -3.44
N LEU A 51 14.90 11.97 -2.15
CA LEU A 51 14.07 11.01 -1.42
C LEU A 51 12.62 11.04 -1.92
N VAL A 52 12.07 12.24 -2.14
CA VAL A 52 10.74 12.41 -2.78
C VAL A 52 10.72 11.80 -4.18
N VAL A 53 11.79 11.99 -4.96
CA VAL A 53 11.94 11.38 -6.29
C VAL A 53 11.93 9.85 -6.19
N LEU A 54 12.72 9.27 -5.28
CA LEU A 54 12.76 7.81 -5.09
C LEU A 54 11.38 7.23 -4.71
N VAL A 55 10.67 7.87 -3.78
CA VAL A 55 9.32 7.44 -3.37
C VAL A 55 8.33 7.59 -4.53
N SER A 56 8.46 8.63 -5.36
CA SER A 56 7.65 8.82 -6.56
C SER A 56 7.92 7.73 -7.62
N LEU A 57 9.18 7.37 -7.85
CA LEU A 57 9.54 6.27 -8.74
C LEU A 57 9.02 4.92 -8.22
N TRP A 58 9.14 4.69 -6.91
CA TRP A 58 8.57 3.51 -6.26
C TRP A 58 7.03 3.48 -6.37
N PHE A 59 6.36 4.63 -6.22
CA PHE A 59 4.92 4.78 -6.41
C PHE A 59 4.50 4.40 -7.83
N VAL A 60 5.17 4.94 -8.86
CA VAL A 60 4.89 4.63 -10.26
C VAL A 60 5.16 3.15 -10.55
N TRP A 61 6.26 2.61 -10.02
CA TRP A 61 6.60 1.20 -10.18
C TRP A 61 5.52 0.30 -9.59
N THR A 62 5.14 0.51 -8.32
CA THR A 62 4.22 -0.36 -7.59
C THR A 62 2.79 -0.31 -8.12
N ASN A 63 2.32 0.86 -8.57
CA ASN A 63 0.93 1.03 -9.01
C ASN A 63 0.71 0.81 -10.51
N LEU A 64 1.68 1.18 -11.35
CA LEU A 64 1.51 1.19 -12.80
C LEU A 64 2.15 -0.03 -13.46
N LEU A 65 3.40 -0.35 -13.08
CA LEU A 65 4.25 -1.30 -13.79
C LEU A 65 4.24 -2.70 -13.16
N ALA A 66 4.30 -2.76 -11.83
CA ALA A 66 4.32 -3.98 -11.04
C ALA A 66 2.90 -4.46 -10.75
N ARG A 67 2.17 -4.91 -11.79
CA ARG A 67 0.90 -5.61 -11.57
C ARG A 67 1.14 -6.90 -10.77
N PRO A 68 0.61 -7.04 -9.54
CA PRO A 68 0.76 -8.26 -8.75
C PRO A 68 -0.07 -9.38 -9.39
N LEU A 69 0.57 -10.49 -9.71
CA LEU A 69 -0.04 -11.60 -10.46
C LEU A 69 -1.16 -12.35 -9.72
N VAL A 70 -1.29 -12.18 -8.40
CA VAL A 70 -2.04 -13.11 -7.53
C VAL A 70 -3.26 -12.47 -6.84
N GLU A 71 -3.36 -11.14 -6.78
CA GLU A 71 -4.41 -10.44 -6.03
C GLU A 71 -4.76 -9.11 -6.74
N ASP A 72 -5.37 -9.21 -7.92
CA ASP A 72 -5.71 -8.08 -8.80
C ASP A 72 -7.17 -7.62 -8.61
N GLY A 73 -7.62 -7.49 -7.36
CA GLY A 73 -8.92 -6.86 -7.08
C GLY A 73 -8.87 -5.35 -7.31
N LEU A 74 -9.94 -4.75 -7.86
CA LEU A 74 -10.05 -3.28 -7.93
C LEU A 74 -9.92 -2.64 -6.54
N ALA A 75 -10.49 -3.27 -5.51
CA ALA A 75 -10.40 -2.81 -4.13
C ALA A 75 -8.96 -2.78 -3.59
N GLU A 76 -8.21 -3.86 -3.82
CA GLU A 76 -6.79 -3.94 -3.44
C GLU A 76 -5.94 -2.92 -4.20
N ARG A 77 -6.22 -2.73 -5.50
CA ARG A 77 -5.53 -1.73 -6.32
C ARG A 77 -5.75 -0.32 -5.81
N ILE A 78 -7.00 0.06 -5.54
CA ILE A 78 -7.35 1.38 -5.00
C ILE A 78 -6.74 1.57 -3.61
N SER A 79 -6.79 0.57 -2.74
CA SER A 79 -6.17 0.66 -1.41
C SER A 79 -4.66 0.86 -1.47
N ARG A 80 -3.97 0.17 -2.38
CA ARG A 80 -2.52 0.29 -2.59
C ARG A 80 -2.16 1.67 -3.13
N LEU A 81 -2.91 2.15 -4.12
CA LEU A 81 -2.78 3.49 -4.67
C LEU A 81 -2.87 4.54 -3.55
N LEU A 82 -3.95 4.52 -2.78
CA LEU A 82 -4.18 5.51 -1.73
C LEU A 82 -3.13 5.44 -0.62
N LEU A 83 -2.71 4.24 -0.17
CA LEU A 83 -1.60 4.09 0.77
C LEU A 83 -0.28 4.64 0.23
N SER A 84 -0.01 4.42 -1.05
CA SER A 84 1.22 4.92 -1.67
C SER A 84 1.18 6.45 -1.85
N VAL A 85 0.00 7.06 -2.04
CA VAL A 85 -0.18 8.52 -1.97
C VAL A 85 0.10 9.04 -0.56
N CYS A 86 -0.44 8.37 0.47
CA CYS A 86 -0.17 8.71 1.87
C CYS A 86 1.34 8.74 2.18
N ILE A 87 2.08 7.71 1.76
CA ILE A 87 3.54 7.64 1.93
C ILE A 87 4.22 8.78 1.18
N LEU A 88 3.79 9.09 -0.04
CA LEU A 88 4.37 10.17 -0.82
C LEU A 88 4.17 11.54 -0.14
N VAL A 89 2.97 11.83 0.36
CA VAL A 89 2.67 13.08 1.08
C VAL A 89 3.52 13.19 2.34
N LEU A 90 3.59 12.13 3.15
CA LEU A 90 4.45 12.09 4.35
C LEU A 90 5.92 12.35 3.99
N THR A 91 6.39 11.77 2.88
CA THR A 91 7.76 11.95 2.40
C THR A 91 8.05 13.40 2.01
N VAL A 92 7.10 14.05 1.33
CA VAL A 92 7.22 15.46 0.95
C VAL A 92 7.31 16.34 2.19
N GLU A 93 6.44 16.10 3.18
CA GLU A 93 6.43 16.87 4.42
C GLU A 93 7.71 16.69 5.24
N LEU A 94 8.26 15.47 5.30
CA LEU A 94 9.55 15.23 5.95
C LEU A 94 10.73 15.92 5.26
N CYS A 95 10.66 16.10 3.93
CA CYS A 95 11.76 16.71 3.17
C CYS A 95 11.70 18.24 3.12
N PHE A 96 10.49 18.81 3.06
CA PHE A 96 10.27 20.24 2.83
C PHE A 96 9.61 20.96 4.01
N GLY A 97 9.20 20.23 5.05
CA GLY A 97 8.38 20.75 6.14
C GLY A 97 6.91 20.94 5.73
N GLY A 98 6.08 21.27 6.72
CA GLY A 98 4.64 21.45 6.57
C GLY A 98 3.87 20.76 7.69
N GLU A 99 2.56 21.02 7.76
CA GLU A 99 1.64 20.38 8.71
C GLU A 99 0.40 19.81 8.01
N TYR A 100 0.53 19.48 6.73
CA TYR A 100 -0.58 19.02 5.91
C TYR A 100 -0.97 17.57 6.21
N THR A 101 -0.01 16.75 6.67
CA THR A 101 -0.24 15.35 7.02
C THR A 101 -1.35 15.20 8.06
N GLY A 102 -1.47 16.14 8.99
CA GLY A 102 -2.47 16.06 10.06
C GLY A 102 -3.91 16.08 9.58
N ILE A 103 -4.17 16.65 8.39
CA ILE A 103 -5.50 16.70 7.78
C ILE A 103 -5.60 15.65 6.66
N VAL A 104 -4.64 15.67 5.75
CA VAL A 104 -4.71 14.88 4.51
C VAL A 104 -4.57 13.38 4.80
N LEU A 105 -3.69 13.01 5.73
CA LEU A 105 -3.38 11.61 6.01
C LEU A 105 -4.57 10.90 6.68
N PRO A 106 -5.20 11.44 7.75
CA PRO A 106 -6.37 10.78 8.35
C PRO A 106 -7.57 10.73 7.41
N ILE A 107 -7.79 11.76 6.58
CA ILE A 107 -8.90 11.77 5.62
C ILE A 107 -8.70 10.69 4.55
N LEU A 108 -7.51 10.59 3.96
CA LEU A 108 -7.22 9.56 2.96
C LEU A 108 -7.35 8.16 3.56
N LEU A 109 -6.83 7.95 4.76
CA LEU A 109 -6.97 6.68 5.49
C LEU A 109 -8.45 6.38 5.77
N ALA A 110 -9.23 7.35 6.23
CA ALA A 110 -10.66 7.19 6.47
C ALA A 110 -11.41 6.81 5.18
N CYS A 111 -11.18 7.52 4.07
CA CYS A 111 -11.79 7.21 2.78
C CYS A 111 -11.44 5.80 2.30
N THR A 112 -10.17 5.38 2.41
CA THR A 112 -9.76 4.01 2.05
C THR A 112 -10.44 2.95 2.89
N LEU A 113 -10.61 3.24 4.18
CA LEU A 113 -11.16 2.31 5.15
C LEU A 113 -12.68 2.15 4.97
N ALA A 114 -13.40 3.26 4.74
CA ALA A 114 -14.80 3.23 4.31
C ALA A 114 -14.98 2.44 3.01
N PHE A 115 -14.14 2.69 2.01
CA PHE A 115 -14.24 2.01 0.72
C PHE A 115 -14.00 0.49 0.87
N LEU A 116 -12.94 0.09 1.57
CA LEU A 116 -12.67 -1.33 1.83
C LEU A 116 -13.77 -1.99 2.66
N ALA A 117 -14.27 -1.33 3.71
CA ALA A 117 -15.40 -1.81 4.50
C ALA A 117 -16.64 -2.02 3.62
N GLY A 118 -16.98 -1.04 2.78
CA GLY A 118 -18.08 -1.15 1.83
C GLY A 118 -17.92 -2.36 0.90
N THR A 119 -16.75 -2.52 0.28
CA THR A 119 -16.50 -3.67 -0.60
C THR A 119 -16.47 -5.02 0.13
N ALA A 120 -16.05 -5.04 1.40
CA ALA A 120 -16.00 -6.27 2.20
C ALA A 120 -17.38 -6.70 2.71
N TYR A 121 -18.25 -5.76 3.08
CA TYR A 121 -19.57 -6.06 3.63
C TYR A 121 -20.67 -6.20 2.59
N LEU A 122 -20.64 -5.40 1.50
CA LEU A 122 -21.57 -5.54 0.37
C LEU A 122 -21.10 -6.60 -0.64
N GLY A 123 -19.82 -6.95 -0.63
CA GLY A 123 -19.22 -7.89 -1.57
C GLY A 123 -19.59 -9.35 -1.30
N ARG A 124 -19.75 -10.13 -2.37
CA ARG A 124 -20.04 -11.58 -2.33
C ARG A 124 -18.90 -12.42 -1.73
N ARG A 125 -17.66 -11.89 -1.73
CA ARG A 125 -16.49 -12.47 -1.05
C ARG A 125 -15.92 -11.43 -0.09
N ARG A 126 -15.90 -11.77 1.18
CA ARG A 126 -15.35 -10.91 2.23
C ARG A 126 -13.84 -10.93 2.18
N ARG A 127 -13.23 -9.76 2.06
CA ARG A 127 -11.78 -9.57 2.14
C ARG A 127 -11.45 -8.87 3.44
N LEU A 128 -11.43 -9.62 4.53
CA LEU A 128 -11.22 -9.06 5.88
C LEU A 128 -9.74 -8.69 6.11
N MET A 129 -8.81 -9.39 5.45
CA MET A 129 -7.38 -9.13 5.58
C MET A 129 -6.91 -7.70 5.20
N PRO A 130 -7.25 -7.14 4.01
CA PRO A 130 -6.84 -5.78 3.67
C PRO A 130 -7.47 -4.75 4.62
N LEU A 131 -8.70 -4.98 5.08
CA LEU A 131 -9.38 -4.13 6.07
C LEU A 131 -8.63 -4.15 7.40
N LEU A 132 -8.26 -5.33 7.92
CA LEU A 132 -7.52 -5.45 9.18
C LEU A 132 -6.14 -4.79 9.12
N ARG A 133 -5.40 -4.98 8.01
CA ARG A 133 -4.10 -4.33 7.80
C ARG A 133 -4.23 -2.81 7.79
N LEU A 134 -5.21 -2.29 7.06
CA LEU A 134 -5.42 -0.86 6.97
C LEU A 134 -5.86 -0.26 8.31
N ALA A 135 -6.72 -0.96 9.05
CA ALA A 135 -7.14 -0.54 10.37
C ALA A 135 -5.97 -0.51 11.37
N ALA A 136 -5.03 -1.46 11.27
CA ALA A 136 -3.79 -1.41 12.04
C ALA A 136 -2.93 -0.18 11.67
N VAL A 137 -2.82 0.15 10.38
CA VAL A 137 -2.10 1.37 9.92
C VAL A 137 -2.77 2.63 10.44
N SER A 138 -4.11 2.73 10.41
CA SER A 138 -4.81 3.89 10.97
C SER A 138 -4.65 4.03 12.48
N LEU A 139 -4.56 2.91 13.22
CA LEU A 139 -4.26 2.96 14.66
C LEU A 139 -2.83 3.46 14.91
N LEU A 140 -1.87 3.01 14.11
CA LEU A 140 -0.49 3.50 14.19
C LEU A 140 -0.40 5.00 13.87
N ASP A 141 -1.17 5.47 12.90
CA ASP A 141 -1.25 6.90 12.54
C ASP A 141 -1.77 7.75 13.71
N ILE A 142 -2.88 7.33 14.33
CA ILE A 142 -3.45 8.01 15.50
C ILE A 142 -2.46 7.99 16.68
N LEU A 143 -1.76 6.88 16.91
CA LEU A 143 -0.73 6.78 17.94
C LEU A 143 0.46 7.70 17.65
N ALA A 144 0.91 7.78 16.39
CA ALA A 144 1.99 8.68 15.99
C ALA A 144 1.60 10.16 16.20
N ALA A 145 0.37 10.53 15.84
CA ALA A 145 -0.15 11.86 16.10
C ALA A 145 -0.29 12.15 17.60
N ALA A 146 -0.72 11.17 18.41
CA ALA A 146 -0.83 11.31 19.87
C ALA A 146 0.55 11.44 20.56
N LEU A 147 1.59 10.83 20.02
CA LEU A 147 2.98 10.97 20.47
C LEU A 147 3.64 12.28 20.00
N GLY A 148 2.95 13.10 19.21
CA GLY A 148 3.46 14.35 18.66
C GLY A 148 4.45 14.17 17.50
N LEU A 149 4.51 12.98 16.89
CA LEU A 149 5.34 12.72 15.71
C LEU A 149 4.71 13.30 14.44
N LEU A 150 3.39 13.42 14.41
CA LEU A 150 2.62 14.05 13.34
C LEU A 150 1.77 15.20 13.89
N PRO A 151 1.49 16.24 13.07
CA PRO A 151 0.58 17.31 13.44
C PRO A 151 -0.81 16.76 13.76
N LEU A 152 -1.31 17.05 14.96
CA LEU A 152 -2.56 16.50 15.45
C LEU A 152 -3.74 17.40 15.07
N ASN A 153 -4.60 16.92 14.19
CA ASN A 153 -5.92 17.51 13.99
C ASN A 153 -6.99 16.63 14.64
N LEU A 154 -7.47 17.07 15.80
CA LEU A 154 -8.54 16.41 16.54
C LEU A 154 -9.76 16.01 15.69
N PRO A 155 -10.34 16.89 14.83
CA PRO A 155 -11.52 16.49 14.05
C PRO A 155 -11.20 15.36 13.05
N ALA A 156 -10.02 15.40 12.42
CA ALA A 156 -9.61 14.39 11.45
C ALA A 156 -9.25 13.06 12.13
N ALA A 157 -8.58 13.11 13.29
CA ALA A 157 -8.24 11.92 14.07
C ALA A 157 -9.48 11.22 14.63
N VAL A 158 -10.45 11.98 15.16
CA VAL A 158 -11.71 11.43 15.71
C VAL A 158 -12.54 10.76 14.62
N THR A 159 -12.64 11.39 13.44
CA THR A 159 -13.37 10.79 12.31
C THR A 159 -12.71 9.50 11.82
N LEU A 160 -11.38 9.46 11.72
CA LEU A 160 -10.63 8.24 11.40
C LEU A 160 -10.87 7.14 12.44
N LEU A 161 -10.82 7.47 13.74
CA LEU A 161 -11.06 6.52 14.81
C LEU A 161 -12.49 5.96 14.77
N ALA A 162 -13.49 6.83 14.65
CA ALA A 162 -14.90 6.44 14.60
C ALA A 162 -15.17 5.50 13.42
N LEU A 163 -14.62 5.83 12.24
CA LEU A 163 -14.79 5.03 11.05
C LEU A 163 -14.00 3.71 11.11
N GLY A 164 -12.80 3.74 11.69
CA GLY A 164 -12.00 2.55 11.98
C GLY A 164 -12.74 1.56 12.87
N LEU A 165 -13.35 2.05 13.96
CA LEU A 165 -14.18 1.25 14.86
C LEU A 165 -15.43 0.73 14.14
N ALA A 166 -16.15 1.59 13.41
CA ALA A 166 -17.35 1.20 12.66
C ALA A 166 -17.06 0.08 11.63
N ALA A 167 -15.89 0.08 11.01
CA ALA A 167 -15.48 -0.96 10.09
C ALA A 167 -14.99 -2.25 10.78
N LEU A 168 -14.34 -2.14 11.95
CA LEU A 168 -13.76 -3.28 12.68
C LEU A 168 -14.78 -4.04 13.55
N LEU A 169 -15.71 -3.34 14.20
CA LEU A 169 -16.66 -3.94 15.13
C LEU A 169 -17.46 -5.08 14.48
N PRO A 170 -18.05 -4.93 13.28
CA PRO A 170 -18.80 -6.02 12.66
C PRO A 170 -17.89 -7.20 12.32
N ALA A 171 -16.64 -6.96 11.90
CA ALA A 171 -15.68 -8.01 11.63
C ALA A 171 -15.33 -8.81 12.90
N LEU A 172 -15.05 -8.12 14.01
CA LEU A 172 -14.64 -8.73 15.29
C LEU A 172 -15.79 -9.50 15.96
N PHE A 173 -17.02 -8.99 15.93
CA PHE A 173 -18.16 -9.61 16.61
C PHE A 173 -18.85 -10.68 15.77
N LEU A 174 -19.18 -10.39 14.51
CA LEU A 174 -19.97 -11.30 13.66
C LEU A 174 -19.11 -12.37 12.99
N TYR A 175 -17.85 -12.04 12.64
CA TYR A 175 -16.99 -12.89 11.80
C TYR A 175 -15.72 -13.35 12.51
N ARG A 176 -15.74 -13.38 13.86
CA ARG A 176 -14.60 -13.76 14.70
C ARG A 176 -13.95 -15.09 14.29
N ARG A 177 -14.75 -16.11 13.99
CA ARG A 177 -14.26 -17.45 13.60
C ARG A 177 -13.53 -17.43 12.26
N GLU A 178 -14.00 -16.63 11.31
CA GLU A 178 -13.38 -16.45 9.99
C GLU A 178 -12.08 -15.67 10.10
N LEU A 179 -12.08 -14.57 10.88
CA LEU A 179 -10.88 -13.78 11.19
C LEU A 179 -9.78 -14.62 11.83
N VAL A 180 -10.10 -15.40 12.87
CA VAL A 180 -9.12 -16.24 13.56
C VAL A 180 -8.53 -17.27 12.61
N ARG A 181 -9.35 -17.88 11.74
CA ARG A 181 -8.86 -18.81 10.71
C ARG A 181 -7.94 -18.11 9.71
N GLU A 182 -8.26 -16.89 9.27
CA GLU A 182 -7.43 -16.12 8.35
C GLU A 182 -6.09 -15.70 8.98
N LEU A 183 -6.09 -15.33 10.26
CA LEU A 183 -4.89 -15.01 11.05
C LEU A 183 -4.03 -16.26 11.26
N GLN A 184 -4.63 -17.37 11.70
CA GLN A 184 -3.94 -18.64 11.93
C GLN A 184 -3.23 -19.14 10.67
N LYS A 185 -3.87 -19.03 9.49
CA LYS A 185 -3.26 -19.40 8.20
C LYS A 185 -1.97 -18.62 7.88
N ARG A 186 -1.83 -17.39 8.37
CA ARG A 186 -0.63 -16.58 8.15
C ARG A 186 0.39 -16.73 9.28
N LEU A 187 -0.04 -17.04 10.49
CA LEU A 187 0.84 -17.28 11.63
C LEU A 187 1.51 -18.67 11.56
N HIS A 188 0.86 -19.67 10.94
CA HIS A 188 1.42 -21.01 10.71
C HIS A 188 2.23 -21.09 9.40
N ARG A 189 2.91 -19.99 9.03
CA ARG A 189 3.96 -20.01 8.01
C ARG A 189 5.32 -20.02 8.70
#